data_AF-A0A090ISZ5-F1
#
_entry.id   AF-A0A090ISZ5-F1
#
_cell.length_a   1.000
_cell.length_b   1.000
_cell.length_c   1.000
_cell.angle_alpha   90.00
_cell.angle_beta   90.00
_cell.angle_gamma   90.00
#
_symmetry.space_group_name_H-M   'P 1'
#
loop_
_entity.id
_entity.type
_entity.pdbx_description
1 polymer ?
#
loop_
_entity_poly.entity_id
_entity_poly.type
_entity_poly.pdbx_seq_one_letter_code
_entity_poly.pdbx_strand_id
1 'polypeptide(L)'
;MNFPEIHTNFWDGVIAVPSIVLLTQLFKVFPIPRKYFPTIATVLGYLISIFISHRKDLWAGIFMGGFYGSAAIGLYASLKTAWLTYQKKQKNQAKNGQR
;
A
#
# COMPACT_ATOMS: atom_id res chain seq x y z
N MET A 1 -34.03 -7.10 8.18
CA MET A 1 -32.85 -6.73 7.38
C MET A 1 -31.69 -7.56 7.89
N ASN A 2 -31.32 -8.63 7.19
CA ASN A 2 -30.14 -9.41 7.56
C ASN A 2 -28.94 -8.65 7.00
N PHE A 3 -28.27 -7.88 7.86
CA PHE A 3 -26.97 -7.32 7.53
C PHE A 3 -26.03 -8.48 7.19
N PRO A 4 -25.28 -8.43 6.08
CA PRO A 4 -24.28 -9.44 5.81
C PRO A 4 -23.27 -9.38 6.96
N GLU A 5 -23.21 -10.44 7.76
CA GLU A 5 -22.18 -10.60 8.79
C GLU A 5 -20.85 -10.78 8.08
N ILE A 6 -20.21 -9.65 7.82
CA ILE A 6 -18.87 -9.65 7.29
C ILE A 6 -17.96 -10.10 8.43
N HIS A 7 -17.66 -11.39 8.49
CA HIS A 7 -16.46 -11.88 9.17
C HIS A 7 -15.23 -11.40 8.39
N THR A 8 -15.08 -10.09 8.20
CA THR A 8 -13.77 -9.51 7.90
C THR A 8 -13.02 -9.67 9.19
N ASN A 9 -12.26 -10.75 9.31
CA ASN A 9 -11.29 -10.86 10.37
C ASN A 9 -10.45 -9.59 10.23
N PHE A 10 -10.43 -8.71 11.25
CA PHE A 10 -9.68 -7.43 11.21
C PHE A 10 -8.26 -7.60 10.64
N TRP A 11 -7.71 -8.79 10.87
CA TRP A 11 -6.52 -9.36 10.27
C TRP A 11 -6.39 -9.23 8.74
N ASP A 12 -7.46 -9.29 7.96
CA ASP A 12 -7.41 -9.18 6.49
C ASP A 12 -6.94 -7.79 6.07
N GLY A 13 -7.44 -6.72 6.69
CA GLY A 13 -6.96 -5.36 6.44
C GLY A 13 -5.53 -5.12 6.96
N VAL A 14 -5.21 -5.69 8.14
CA VAL A 14 -3.88 -5.57 8.75
C VAL A 14 -2.81 -6.30 7.95
N ILE A 15 -3.15 -7.41 7.28
CA ILE A 15 -2.21 -8.21 6.47
C ILE A 15 -2.22 -7.77 5.00
N ALA A 16 -3.37 -7.38 4.44
CA ALA A 16 -3.50 -6.97 3.05
C ALA A 16 -2.65 -5.73 2.74
N VAL A 17 -2.69 -4.70 3.59
CA VAL A 17 -1.96 -3.45 3.34
C VAL A 17 -0.43 -3.66 3.30
N PRO A 18 0.22 -4.31 4.29
CA PRO A 18 1.63 -4.67 4.21
C PRO A 18 1.95 -5.57 3.03
N SER A 19 1.06 -6.51 2.68
CA SER A 19 1.26 -7.41 1.54
C SER A 19 1.26 -6.65 0.21
N ILE A 20 0.33 -5.71 0.01
CA ILE A 20 0.30 -4.82 -1.17
C ILE A 20 1.58 -3.98 -1.22
N VAL A 21 2.03 -3.47 -0.08
CA VAL A 21 3.29 -2.71 -0.01
C VAL A 21 4.49 -3.59 -0.37
N LEU A 22 4.59 -4.83 0.14
CA LEU A 22 5.66 -5.76 -0.22
C LEU A 22 5.64 -6.10 -1.72
N LEU A 23 4.46 -6.38 -2.28
CA LEU A 23 4.31 -6.64 -3.71
C LEU A 23 4.71 -5.42 -4.55
N THR A 24 4.26 -4.22 -4.19
CA THR A 24 4.68 -3.00 -4.88
C THR A 24 6.17 -2.73 -4.76
N GLN A 25 6.83 -3.13 -3.66
CA GLN A 25 8.29 -3.08 -3.57
C GLN A 25 8.95 -4.14 -4.47
N LEU A 26 8.41 -5.35 -4.59
CA LEU A 26 8.90 -6.38 -5.53
C LEU A 26 8.86 -5.89 -6.98
N PHE A 27 7.84 -5.11 -7.35
CA PHE A 27 7.77 -4.48 -8.67
C PHE A 27 8.89 -3.45 -8.94
N LYS A 28 9.67 -3.02 -7.93
CA LYS A 28 10.89 -2.22 -8.17
C LYS A 28 12.00 -2.97 -8.90
N VAL A 29 11.97 -4.30 -8.91
CA VAL A 29 12.94 -5.11 -9.66
C VAL A 29 12.76 -4.91 -11.17
N PHE A 30 11.55 -4.55 -11.61
CA PHE A 30 11.28 -4.20 -13.00
C PHE A 30 11.66 -2.74 -13.29
N PRO A 31 12.09 -2.40 -14.53
CA PRO A 31 12.44 -1.04 -14.95
C PRO A 31 11.21 -0.15 -15.15
N ILE A 32 10.27 -0.17 -14.20
CA ILE A 32 9.02 0.60 -14.26
C ILE A 32 9.28 2.02 -13.73
N PRO A 33 8.82 3.06 -14.44
CA PRO A 33 8.92 4.43 -13.96
C PRO A 33 8.21 4.60 -12.60
N ARG A 34 8.87 5.30 -11.65
CA ARG A 34 8.36 5.51 -10.27
C ARG A 34 6.98 6.18 -10.20
N LYS A 35 6.49 6.76 -11.30
CA LYS A 35 5.16 7.37 -11.46
C LYS A 35 4.03 6.35 -11.40
N TYR A 36 4.27 5.09 -11.79
CA TYR A 36 3.23 4.05 -11.86
C TYR A 36 3.06 3.25 -10.57
N PHE A 37 3.95 3.41 -9.59
CA PHE A 37 3.88 2.68 -8.32
C PHE A 37 2.59 2.92 -7.53
N PRO A 38 2.07 4.16 -7.42
CA PRO A 38 0.78 4.40 -6.80
C PRO A 38 -0.35 3.65 -7.53
N THR A 39 -0.34 3.67 -8.86
CA THR A 39 -1.35 2.98 -9.69
C THR A 39 -1.28 1.47 -9.52
N ILE A 40 -0.07 0.89 -9.47
CA ILE A 40 0.14 -0.54 -9.23
C ILE A 40 -0.35 -0.92 -7.83
N ALA A 41 -0.10 -0.07 -6.81
CA ALA A 41 -0.62 -0.27 -5.46
C ALA A 41 -2.15 -0.28 -5.43
N THR A 42 -2.80 0.65 -6.14
CA THR A 42 -4.26 0.68 -6.28
C THR A 42 -4.79 -0.59 -6.93
N VAL A 43 -4.20 -0.99 -8.07
CA VAL A 43 -4.63 -2.16 -8.85
C VAL A 43 -4.46 -3.44 -8.02
N LEU A 44 -3.34 -3.58 -7.30
CA LEU A 44 -3.10 -4.71 -6.40
C LEU A 44 -4.07 -4.73 -5.22
N GLY A 45 -4.42 -3.56 -4.66
CA GLY A 45 -5.41 -3.45 -3.59
C GLY A 45 -6.81 -3.89 -4.02
N TYR A 46 -7.23 -3.51 -5.24
CA TYR A 46 -8.47 -4.00 -5.82
C TYR A 46 -8.40 -5.50 -6.14
N LEU A 47 -7.31 -5.99 -6.73
CA LEU A 47 -7.15 -7.41 -7.04
C LEU A 47 -7.21 -8.28 -5.79
N ILE A 48 -6.49 -7.91 -4.73
CA ILE A 48 -6.46 -8.66 -3.47
C ILE A 48 -7.84 -8.64 -2.80
N SER A 49 -8.51 -7.48 -2.74
CA SER A 49 -9.83 -7.40 -2.10
C SER A 49 -10.92 -8.14 -2.87
N ILE A 50 -10.93 -8.03 -4.20
CA ILE A 50 -11.93 -8.67 -5.07
C ILE A 50 -11.74 -10.19 -5.10
N PHE A 51 -10.49 -10.68 -5.18
CA PHE A 51 -10.23 -12.12 -5.32
C PHE A 51 -10.18 -12.90 -4.01
N ILE A 52 -9.73 -12.31 -2.89
CA ILE A 52 -9.50 -13.04 -1.64
C ILE A 52 -10.65 -12.85 -0.65
N SER A 53 -11.17 -11.63 -0.52
CA SER A 53 -11.96 -11.27 0.67
C SER A 53 -13.47 -11.52 0.50
N HIS A 54 -14.04 -11.34 -0.70
CA HIS A 54 -15.50 -11.21 -0.83
C HIS A 54 -16.09 -11.90 -2.08
N ARG A 55 -15.91 -13.22 -2.22
CA ARG A 55 -16.55 -13.98 -3.30
C ARG A 55 -18.08 -14.03 -3.22
N LYS A 56 -18.67 -13.67 -2.08
CA LYS A 56 -20.13 -13.73 -1.80
C LYS A 56 -20.85 -12.38 -1.86
N ASP A 57 -20.12 -11.26 -1.77
CA ASP A 57 -20.67 -9.90 -1.83
C ASP A 57 -19.70 -8.93 -2.54
N LEU A 58 -19.87 -8.81 -3.86
CA LEU A 58 -19.03 -7.97 -4.73
C LEU A 58 -18.95 -6.50 -4.27
N TRP A 59 -20.02 -5.98 -3.67
CA TRP A 59 -20.11 -4.61 -3.18
C TRP A 59 -19.17 -4.33 -2.01
N ALA A 60 -19.09 -5.24 -1.04
CA ALA A 60 -18.20 -5.11 0.11
C ALA A 60 -16.72 -5.26 -0.31
N GLY A 61 -16.44 -6.14 -1.27
CA GLY A 61 -15.10 -6.31 -1.84
C GLY A 61 -14.57 -5.07 -2.55
N ILE A 62 -15.43 -4.33 -3.27
CA ILE A 62 -15.04 -3.06 -3.93
C ILE A 62 -14.74 -1.97 -2.89
N PHE A 63 -15.59 -1.82 -1.87
CA PHE A 63 -15.41 -0.80 -0.84
C PHE A 63 -14.14 -1.05 -0.01
N MET A 64 -13.92 -2.29 0.43
CA MET A 64 -12.69 -2.68 1.12
C MET A 64 -11.46 -2.60 0.21
N GLY A 65 -11.59 -2.88 -1.09
CA GLY A 65 -10.48 -2.77 -2.05
C GLY A 65 -10.01 -1.34 -2.24
N GLY A 66 -10.95 -0.39 -2.31
CA GLY A 66 -10.64 1.04 -2.30
C GLY A 66 -9.94 1.47 -1.01
N PHE A 67 -10.39 0.94 0.15
CA PHE A 67 -9.77 1.22 1.45
C PHE A 67 -8.33 0.69 1.52
N TYR A 68 -8.11 -0.59 1.19
CA TYR A 68 -6.78 -1.22 1.21
C TYR A 68 -5.83 -0.59 0.19
N GLY A 69 -6.31 -0.29 -1.02
CA GLY A 69 -5.53 0.39 -2.05
C GLY A 69 -5.09 1.78 -1.59
N SER A 70 -6.01 2.58 -1.04
CA SER A 70 -5.70 3.93 -0.54
C SER A 70 -4.75 3.91 0.65
N ALA A 71 -4.95 2.98 1.58
CA ALA A 71 -4.05 2.78 2.72
C ALA A 71 -2.63 2.38 2.27
N ALA A 72 -2.52 1.47 1.30
CA ALA A 72 -1.23 1.05 0.75
C ALA A 72 -0.50 2.19 0.02
N ILE A 73 -1.21 3.01 -0.77
CA ILE A 73 -0.64 4.19 -1.43
C ILE A 73 -0.13 5.19 -0.38
N GLY A 74 -0.94 5.47 0.64
CA GLY A 74 -0.58 6.37 1.74
C GLY A 74 0.66 5.90 2.48
N LEU A 75 0.73 4.61 2.83
CA LEU A 75 1.88 4.01 3.50
C LEU A 75 3.14 4.10 2.63
N TYR A 76 3.03 3.78 1.34
CA TYR A 76 4.13 3.89 0.38
C TYR A 76 4.64 5.32 0.24
N ALA A 77 3.75 6.31 0.13
CA ALA A 77 4.11 7.71 0.03
C ALA A 77 4.80 8.23 1.29
N SER A 78 4.30 7.85 2.47
CA SER A 78 4.90 8.19 3.76
C SER A 78 6.30 7.60 3.92
N LEU A 79 6.46 6.30 3.65
CA LEU A 79 7.76 5.62 3.69
C LEU A 79 8.77 6.24 2.72
N LYS A 80 8.36 6.53 1.48
CA LYS A 80 9.21 7.20 0.49
C LYS A 80 9.65 8.58 0.98
N THR A 81 8.74 9.36 1.53
CA THR A 81 9.02 10.71 2.03
C THR A 81 9.96 10.66 3.24
N ALA A 82 9.69 9.78 4.20
CA ALA A 82 10.56 9.54 5.36
C ALA A 82 11.97 9.15 4.93
N TRP A 83 12.10 8.24 3.97
CA TRP A 83 13.39 7.79 3.44
C TRP A 83 14.18 8.93 2.76
N LEU A 84 13.52 9.73 1.91
CA LEU A 84 14.15 10.86 1.23
C LEU A 84 14.62 11.93 2.23
N THR A 85 13.80 12.22 3.24
CA THR A 85 14.15 13.14 4.32
C THR A 85 15.33 12.63 5.14
N TYR A 86 15.36 11.33 5.45
CA TYR A 86 16.46 10.69 6.16
C TYR A 86 17.78 10.81 5.39
N GLN A 87 17.78 10.52 4.08
CA GLN A 87 18.97 10.69 3.23
C GLN A 87 19.43 12.15 3.16
N LYS A 88 18.50 13.11 3.01
CA LYS A 88 18.85 14.54 3.02
C LYS A 88 19.46 14.96 4.36
N LYS A 89 18.93 14.48 5.47
CA LYS A 89 19.45 14.78 6.81
C LYS A 89 20.89 14.27 6.97
N GLN A 90 21.18 13.03 6.57
CA GLN A 90 22.55 12.50 6.58
C GLN A 90 23.51 13.32 5.73
N LYS A 91 23.09 13.70 4.50
CA LYS A 91 23.93 14.48 3.58
C LYS A 91 24.23 15.89 4.11
N ASN A 92 23.28 16.51 4.81
CA ASN A 92 23.47 17.80 5.47
C ASN A 92 24.36 17.71 6.72
N GLN A 93 24.25 16.62 7.50
CA GLN A 93 25.14 16.39 8.66
C GLN A 93 26.59 16.17 8.22
N ALA A 94 26.82 15.40 7.15
CA ALA A 94 28.16 15.21 6.58
C ALA A 94 28.78 16.53 6.07
N LYS A 95 27.97 17.44 5.52
CA LYS A 95 28.44 18.78 5.10
C LYS A 95 28.74 19.73 6.26
N ASN A 96 28.02 19.63 7.37
CA ASN A 96 28.25 20.48 8.54
C ASN A 96 29.40 20.01 9.43
N GLY A 97 29.79 18.72 9.38
CA GLY A 97 30.98 18.22 10.08
C GLY A 97 32.31 18.47 9.36
N GLN A 98 32.29 19.04 8.16
CA GLN A 98 33.47 19.43 7.36
C GLN A 98 33.71 20.95 7.35
N ARG A 99 33.01 21.71 8.18
CA ARG A 99 33.17 23.17 8.35
C ARG A 99 33.70 23.49 9.73
#